data_AF-A0A9E7NER5-F1
#
_entry.id   AF-A0A9E7NER5-F1
#
_cell.length_a   1.000
_cell.length_b   1.000
_cell.length_c   1.000
_cell.angle_alpha   90.00
_cell.angle_beta   90.00
_cell.angle_gamma   90.00
#
_symmetry.space_group_name_H-M   'P 1'
#
loop_
_entity.id
_entity.type
_entity.pdbx_description
1 polymer ?
#
loop_
_entity_poly.entity_id
_entity_poly.type
_entity_poly.pdbx_seq_one_letter_code
_entity_poly.pdbx_strand_id
1 'polypeptide(L)'
;MTGKLDEMKWDIHPVDPILLNALAERDGDDSPALADDSSQALVREAFESAVDAESQDRFDEAAEGVQTGSHSIGDDQQDIIKAVVSSVRERLAANDVSVIVTHENSLSLSNEEALVYTFSMTREAEPLTRLDVSETVMDAMSKALDAINGQEWERAADELKDAVSAAQTISDSVITRTVRALCCHWAGADQQAIDLVGEAVSLDSNTWLPWLPGYSADADPAYATTDEFRADKYSVAAFLRLIAKVPEEATITPAIGYSMDGDIEWTTVDPSETCFPIRRLTSETFIRFQIEGPVDAFPAFQAYYIGLGIVDLEVNEIRDVLNVLEDGPTGERVTETVQFVQSGK
;
A
#
# COMPACT_ATOMS: atom_id res chain seq x y z
N MET A 1 -6.96 3.95 -12.31
CA MET A 1 -8.07 4.44 -13.15
C MET A 1 -9.23 4.83 -12.26
N THR A 2 -9.52 6.12 -12.09
CA THR A 2 -10.81 6.58 -11.55
C THR A 2 -11.46 7.43 -12.63
N GLY A 3 -11.97 6.77 -13.66
CA GLY A 3 -12.80 7.39 -14.67
C GLY A 3 -14.23 7.42 -14.18
N LYS A 4 -15.03 8.41 -14.58
CA LYS A 4 -16.48 8.44 -14.30
C LYS A 4 -17.26 7.22 -14.83
N LEU A 5 -16.61 6.40 -15.68
CA LEU A 5 -17.10 5.12 -16.19
C LEU A 5 -17.18 4.03 -15.09
N ASP A 6 -16.45 4.18 -13.98
CA ASP A 6 -16.44 3.22 -12.86
C ASP A 6 -17.69 3.32 -11.96
N GLU A 7 -18.50 4.38 -12.10
CA GLU A 7 -19.71 4.61 -11.30
C GLU A 7 -20.95 3.83 -11.80
N MET A 8 -20.84 3.08 -12.90
CA MET A 8 -21.96 2.28 -13.42
C MET A 8 -22.22 1.07 -12.51
N LYS A 9 -23.50 0.75 -12.27
CA LYS A 9 -23.87 -0.50 -11.57
C LYS A 9 -23.66 -1.68 -12.51
N TRP A 10 -22.53 -2.32 -12.32
CA TRP A 10 -22.08 -3.47 -13.07
C TRP A 10 -22.35 -4.75 -12.24
N ASP A 11 -23.29 -5.62 -12.66
CA ASP A 11 -23.34 -7.04 -12.23
C ASP A 11 -22.27 -7.85 -12.99
N ILE A 12 -20.98 -7.56 -12.81
CA ILE A 12 -20.00 -7.84 -13.87
C ILE A 12 -18.73 -8.57 -13.47
N HIS A 13 -18.22 -9.31 -14.46
CA HIS A 13 -16.91 -9.90 -14.54
C HIS A 13 -15.77 -8.90 -14.23
N PRO A 14 -14.75 -9.26 -13.44
CA PRO A 14 -13.71 -8.33 -13.01
C PRO A 14 -12.94 -7.59 -14.13
N VAL A 15 -12.92 -8.15 -15.34
CA VAL A 15 -12.18 -7.60 -16.49
C VAL A 15 -12.91 -6.48 -17.24
N ASP A 16 -14.23 -6.33 -17.08
CA ASP A 16 -15.01 -5.47 -17.97
C ASP A 16 -14.73 -3.97 -17.77
N PRO A 17 -14.50 -3.44 -16.54
CA PRO A 17 -14.04 -2.06 -16.37
C PRO A 17 -12.68 -1.82 -17.04
N ILE A 18 -11.77 -2.80 -16.98
CA ILE A 18 -10.46 -2.75 -17.63
C ILE A 18 -10.64 -2.68 -19.15
N LEU A 19 -11.50 -3.53 -19.71
CA LEU A 19 -11.81 -3.54 -21.14
C LEU A 19 -12.46 -2.25 -21.61
N LEU A 20 -13.36 -1.67 -20.83
CA LEU A 20 -14.00 -0.41 -21.18
C LEU A 20 -12.98 0.72 -21.30
N ASN A 21 -12.07 0.84 -20.33
CA ASN A 21 -11.00 1.83 -20.37
C ASN A 21 -10.05 1.57 -21.55
N ALA A 22 -9.66 0.31 -21.78
CA ALA A 22 -8.83 -0.07 -22.94
C ALA A 22 -9.50 0.25 -24.29
N LEU A 23 -10.82 0.05 -24.40
CA LEU A 23 -11.60 0.36 -25.60
C LEU A 23 -11.76 1.86 -25.84
N ALA A 24 -11.82 2.66 -24.79
CA ALA A 24 -11.82 4.12 -24.91
C ALA A 24 -10.45 4.67 -25.36
N GLU A 25 -9.37 3.95 -25.06
CA GLU A 25 -7.99 4.33 -25.41
C GLU A 25 -7.51 3.74 -26.75
N ARG A 26 -8.31 2.87 -27.38
CA ARG A 26 -7.89 2.04 -28.52
C ARG A 26 -7.40 2.83 -29.74
N ASP A 27 -7.92 4.04 -29.96
CA ASP A 27 -7.62 4.84 -31.15
C ASP A 27 -6.45 5.82 -30.95
N GLY A 28 -5.90 5.85 -29.73
CA GLY A 28 -4.70 6.60 -29.37
C GLY A 28 -4.93 8.11 -29.41
N ASP A 29 -5.01 8.74 -28.23
CA ASP A 29 -4.43 10.07 -28.16
C ASP A 29 -3.94 10.53 -26.78
N ASP A 30 -4.45 10.10 -25.62
CA ASP A 30 -4.05 10.84 -24.39
C ASP A 30 -4.14 10.11 -23.03
N SER A 31 -4.16 8.77 -22.98
CA SER A 31 -4.18 8.06 -21.68
C SER A 31 -3.21 6.87 -21.63
N PRO A 32 -2.40 6.72 -20.56
CA PRO A 32 -1.28 5.78 -20.49
C PRO A 32 -1.66 4.39 -19.92
N ALA A 33 -2.94 4.01 -19.90
CA ALA A 33 -3.34 2.82 -19.18
C ALA A 33 -2.93 1.53 -19.91
N LEU A 34 -2.94 1.51 -21.25
CA LEU A 34 -2.36 0.41 -22.02
C LEU A 34 -0.83 0.48 -22.05
N ALA A 35 -0.18 -0.63 -21.67
CA ALA A 35 1.27 -0.69 -21.49
C ALA A 35 2.07 -0.66 -22.81
N ASP A 36 1.48 -1.12 -23.92
CA ASP A 36 2.17 -1.25 -25.20
C ASP A 36 1.25 -1.24 -26.44
N ASP A 37 1.83 -0.95 -27.60
CA ASP A 37 1.16 -0.93 -28.91
C ASP A 37 0.56 -2.30 -29.29
N SER A 38 1.10 -3.39 -28.74
CA SER A 38 0.62 -4.75 -29.04
C SER A 38 -0.72 -5.01 -28.36
N SER A 39 -0.86 -4.56 -27.12
CA SER A 39 -2.11 -4.59 -26.35
C SER A 39 -3.18 -3.74 -27.03
N GLN A 40 -2.81 -2.54 -27.48
CA GLN A 40 -3.70 -1.67 -28.26
C GLN A 40 -4.16 -2.36 -29.55
N ALA A 41 -3.26 -2.99 -30.29
CA ALA A 41 -3.60 -3.72 -31.51
C ALA A 41 -4.54 -4.90 -31.24
N LEU A 42 -4.31 -5.68 -30.18
CA LEU A 42 -5.16 -6.81 -29.80
C LEU A 42 -6.58 -6.35 -29.42
N VAL A 43 -6.71 -5.30 -28.62
CA VAL A 43 -8.01 -4.76 -28.20
C VAL A 43 -8.77 -4.20 -29.40
N ARG A 44 -8.10 -3.45 -30.28
CA ARG A 44 -8.69 -2.93 -31.51
C ARG A 44 -9.14 -4.03 -32.46
N GLU A 45 -8.32 -5.05 -32.71
CA GLU A 45 -8.69 -6.19 -33.55
C GLU A 45 -9.90 -6.94 -32.96
N ALA A 46 -9.94 -7.12 -31.65
CA ALA A 46 -11.08 -7.73 -30.98
C ALA A 46 -12.35 -6.88 -31.12
N PHE A 47 -12.27 -5.57 -30.97
CA PHE A 47 -13.39 -4.63 -31.17
C PHE A 47 -13.92 -4.67 -32.61
N GLU A 48 -13.03 -4.49 -33.59
CA GLU A 48 -13.39 -4.47 -35.02
C GLU A 48 -13.97 -5.81 -35.50
N SER A 49 -13.54 -6.93 -34.92
CA SER A 49 -14.00 -8.26 -35.31
C SER A 49 -15.24 -8.75 -34.55
N ALA A 50 -15.50 -8.23 -33.35
CA ALA A 50 -16.64 -8.63 -32.52
C ALA A 50 -17.90 -7.79 -32.76
N VAL A 51 -17.75 -6.56 -33.26
CA VAL A 51 -18.82 -5.56 -33.30
C VAL A 51 -19.00 -5.06 -34.73
N ASP A 52 -20.23 -4.96 -35.23
CA ASP A 52 -20.50 -4.35 -36.54
C ASP A 52 -20.33 -2.82 -36.52
N ALA A 53 -20.12 -2.20 -37.68
CA ALA A 53 -19.82 -0.77 -37.78
C ALA A 53 -20.90 0.15 -37.16
N GLU A 54 -22.19 -0.21 -37.23
CA GLU A 54 -23.25 0.60 -36.64
C GLU A 54 -23.19 0.55 -35.11
N SER A 55 -22.88 -0.62 -34.55
CA SER A 55 -22.69 -0.81 -33.11
C SER A 55 -21.39 -0.17 -32.60
N GLN A 56 -20.35 -0.08 -33.42
CA GLN A 56 -19.11 0.65 -33.10
C GLN A 56 -19.38 2.16 -32.97
N ASP A 57 -20.04 2.77 -33.96
CA ASP A 57 -20.39 4.20 -33.94
C ASP A 57 -21.23 4.56 -32.69
N ARG A 58 -22.20 3.69 -32.36
CA ARG A 58 -23.05 3.86 -31.17
C ARG A 58 -22.29 3.70 -29.86
N PHE A 59 -21.29 2.83 -29.82
CA PHE A 59 -20.42 2.68 -28.65
C PHE A 59 -19.59 3.94 -28.44
N ASP A 60 -19.01 4.50 -29.50
CA ASP A 60 -18.17 5.70 -29.40
C ASP A 60 -18.99 6.92 -28.95
N GLU A 61 -20.19 7.11 -29.51
CA GLU A 61 -21.12 8.15 -29.05
C GLU A 61 -21.50 7.96 -27.58
N ALA A 62 -21.77 6.73 -27.16
CA ALA A 62 -22.09 6.42 -25.77
C ALA A 62 -20.90 6.69 -24.84
N ALA A 63 -19.69 6.25 -25.20
CA ALA A 63 -18.47 6.41 -24.41
C ALA A 63 -18.06 7.89 -24.26
N GLU A 64 -18.12 8.68 -25.34
CA GLU A 64 -17.88 10.13 -25.31
C GLU A 64 -18.90 10.85 -24.42
N GLY A 65 -20.17 10.42 -24.48
CA GLY A 65 -21.24 10.93 -23.61
C GLY A 65 -20.98 10.71 -22.12
N VAL A 66 -20.32 9.60 -21.76
CA VAL A 66 -19.91 9.34 -20.37
C VAL A 66 -18.72 10.22 -19.96
N GLN A 67 -17.71 10.33 -20.80
CA GLN A 67 -16.49 11.10 -20.50
C GLN A 67 -16.78 12.60 -20.31
N THR A 68 -17.69 13.15 -21.10
CA THR A 68 -18.04 14.59 -21.09
C THR A 68 -18.98 15.00 -19.94
N GLY A 69 -19.45 14.05 -19.11
CA GLY A 69 -20.13 14.35 -17.85
C GLY A 69 -21.59 14.80 -17.97
N SER A 70 -22.29 14.39 -19.04
CA SER A 70 -23.74 14.51 -19.12
C SER A 70 -24.39 13.83 -17.90
N HIS A 71 -25.17 14.58 -17.12
CA HIS A 71 -25.79 14.05 -15.90
C HIS A 71 -26.83 12.99 -16.29
N SER A 72 -26.57 11.75 -15.86
CA SER A 72 -27.25 10.49 -16.17
C SER A 72 -26.95 9.90 -17.56
N ILE A 73 -26.15 8.82 -17.56
CA ILE A 73 -26.07 7.88 -18.67
C ILE A 73 -27.43 7.17 -18.72
N GLY A 74 -28.17 7.32 -19.82
CA GLY A 74 -29.45 6.64 -19.98
C GLY A 74 -29.27 5.12 -20.03
N ASP A 75 -30.26 4.35 -19.54
CA ASP A 75 -30.20 2.88 -19.52
C ASP A 75 -29.81 2.29 -20.88
N ASP A 76 -30.31 2.87 -21.98
CA ASP A 76 -29.98 2.47 -23.36
C ASP A 76 -28.48 2.61 -23.69
N GLN A 77 -27.81 3.66 -23.20
CA GLN A 77 -26.36 3.85 -23.39
C GLN A 77 -25.57 2.85 -22.55
N GLN A 78 -26.04 2.52 -21.35
CA GLN A 78 -25.42 1.51 -20.52
C GLN A 78 -25.49 0.12 -21.16
N ASP A 79 -26.64 -0.21 -21.76
CA ASP A 79 -26.86 -1.49 -22.41
C ASP A 79 -25.97 -1.66 -23.67
N ILE A 80 -25.78 -0.59 -24.44
CA ILE A 80 -24.85 -0.58 -25.59
C ILE A 80 -23.41 -0.87 -25.11
N ILE A 81 -22.95 -0.12 -24.10
CA ILE A 81 -21.60 -0.29 -23.55
C ILE A 81 -21.40 -1.73 -23.03
N LYS A 82 -22.36 -2.24 -22.23
CA LYS A 82 -22.34 -3.62 -21.69
C LYS A 82 -22.28 -4.68 -22.79
N ALA A 83 -23.10 -4.54 -23.83
CA ALA A 83 -23.17 -5.50 -24.92
C ALA A 83 -21.85 -5.54 -25.72
N VAL A 84 -21.27 -4.38 -25.99
CA VAL A 84 -20.02 -4.26 -26.73
C VAL A 84 -18.84 -4.79 -25.92
N VAL A 85 -18.69 -4.39 -24.65
CA VAL A 85 -17.65 -4.91 -23.75
C VAL A 85 -17.75 -6.43 -23.63
N SER A 86 -18.96 -6.99 -23.49
CA SER A 86 -19.18 -8.44 -23.43
C SER A 86 -18.75 -9.14 -24.72
N SER A 87 -19.08 -8.58 -25.88
CA SER A 87 -18.71 -9.15 -27.19
C SER A 87 -17.19 -9.16 -27.41
N VAL A 88 -16.52 -8.07 -27.02
CA VAL A 88 -15.06 -7.97 -27.07
C VAL A 88 -14.41 -8.97 -26.11
N ARG A 89 -14.93 -9.09 -24.88
CA ARG A 89 -14.46 -10.08 -23.90
C ARG A 89 -14.53 -11.50 -24.45
N GLU A 90 -15.68 -11.89 -25.00
CA GLU A 90 -15.88 -13.20 -25.62
C GLU A 90 -14.89 -13.45 -26.76
N ARG A 91 -14.63 -12.42 -27.57
CA ARG A 91 -13.65 -12.50 -28.68
C ARG A 91 -12.22 -12.68 -28.19
N LEU A 92 -11.81 -11.95 -27.15
CA LEU A 92 -10.48 -12.07 -26.55
C LEU A 92 -10.30 -13.43 -25.87
N ALA A 93 -11.30 -13.90 -25.13
CA ALA A 93 -11.30 -15.23 -24.52
C ALA A 93 -11.18 -16.34 -25.58
N ALA A 94 -11.92 -16.24 -26.69
CA ALA A 94 -11.84 -17.21 -27.80
C ALA A 94 -10.47 -17.24 -28.50
N ASN A 95 -9.63 -16.22 -28.28
CA ASN A 95 -8.29 -16.10 -28.83
C ASN A 95 -7.20 -16.37 -27.77
N ASP A 96 -7.56 -16.97 -26.62
CA ASP A 96 -6.66 -17.31 -25.50
C ASP A 96 -5.85 -16.11 -24.99
N VAL A 97 -6.49 -14.95 -24.92
CA VAL A 97 -5.87 -13.72 -24.39
C VAL A 97 -5.93 -13.71 -22.87
N SER A 98 -4.79 -13.41 -22.25
CA SER A 98 -4.66 -13.10 -20.83
C SER A 98 -4.49 -11.59 -20.63
N VAL A 99 -4.90 -11.12 -19.47
CA VAL A 99 -4.72 -9.73 -19.03
C VAL A 99 -3.70 -9.72 -17.90
N ILE A 100 -2.81 -8.73 -17.94
CA ILE A 100 -1.89 -8.41 -16.85
C ILE A 100 -2.18 -6.98 -16.43
N VAL A 101 -2.54 -6.78 -15.17
CA VAL A 101 -2.68 -5.46 -14.56
C VAL A 101 -1.55 -5.27 -13.57
N THR A 102 -0.77 -4.21 -13.75
CA THR A 102 0.18 -3.75 -12.75
C THR A 102 -0.41 -2.55 -12.04
N HIS A 103 -0.80 -2.75 -10.79
CA HIS A 103 -1.30 -1.72 -9.90
C HIS A 103 -0.18 -1.33 -8.94
N GLU A 104 0.21 -0.06 -8.91
CA GLU A 104 1.20 0.48 -7.98
C GLU A 104 0.61 1.63 -7.17
N ASN A 105 0.91 1.69 -5.88
CA ASN A 105 0.56 2.81 -5.01
C ASN A 105 1.77 3.16 -4.12
N SER A 106 1.93 4.45 -3.82
CA SER A 106 2.95 4.94 -2.89
C SER A 106 2.33 5.38 -1.57
N LEU A 107 2.94 5.00 -0.46
CA LEU A 107 2.50 5.41 0.86
C LEU A 107 2.89 6.87 1.10
N SER A 108 1.99 7.65 1.70
CA SER A 108 2.31 9.01 2.13
C SER A 108 2.78 9.05 3.59
N LEU A 109 4.05 8.73 3.81
CA LEU A 109 4.68 8.82 5.15
C LEU A 109 5.71 9.94 5.20
N SER A 110 5.82 10.60 6.36
CA SER A 110 6.96 11.47 6.60
C SER A 110 8.26 10.66 6.68
N ASN A 111 9.39 11.26 6.33
CA ASN A 111 10.68 10.59 6.44
C ASN A 111 11.00 10.22 7.89
N GLU A 112 10.64 11.08 8.84
CA GLU A 112 10.82 10.86 10.27
C GLU A 112 9.97 9.68 10.77
N GLU A 113 8.72 9.59 10.32
CA GLU A 113 7.85 8.47 10.67
C GLU A 113 8.42 7.14 10.20
N ALA A 114 8.87 7.08 8.95
CA ALA A 114 9.48 5.90 8.36
C ALA A 114 10.79 5.50 9.08
N LEU A 115 11.63 6.46 9.48
CA LEU A 115 12.89 6.19 10.18
C LEU A 115 12.67 5.71 11.61
N VAL A 116 11.76 6.33 12.38
CA VAL A 116 11.42 5.90 13.74
C VAL A 116 10.76 4.51 13.71
N TYR A 117 9.88 4.26 12.74
CA TYR A 117 9.32 2.93 12.53
C TYR A 117 10.41 1.89 12.23
N THR A 118 11.30 2.19 11.28
CA THR A 118 12.38 1.27 10.92
C THR A 118 13.28 0.99 12.13
N PHE A 119 13.61 2.00 12.94
CA PHE A 119 14.30 1.80 14.22
C PHE A 119 13.53 0.88 15.17
N SER A 120 12.21 1.04 15.31
CA SER A 120 11.41 0.17 16.17
C SER A 120 11.44 -1.30 15.73
N MET A 121 11.58 -1.55 14.42
CA MET A 121 11.60 -2.89 13.83
C MET A 121 13.00 -3.52 13.82
N THR A 122 14.06 -2.75 13.57
CA THR A 122 15.43 -3.29 13.49
C THR A 122 16.19 -3.21 14.81
N ARG A 123 15.80 -2.28 15.70
CA ARG A 123 16.53 -1.93 16.93
C ARG A 123 17.96 -1.44 16.67
N GLU A 124 18.25 -0.97 15.46
CA GLU A 124 19.57 -0.43 15.06
C GLU A 124 19.57 1.10 15.04
N ALA A 125 20.70 1.74 15.37
CA ALA A 125 20.75 3.20 15.44
C ALA A 125 20.78 3.89 14.05
N GLU A 126 21.11 3.16 12.96
CA GLU A 126 21.31 3.75 11.62
C GLU A 126 20.14 4.62 11.14
N PRO A 127 18.86 4.21 11.24
CA PRO A 127 17.74 5.04 10.82
C PRO A 127 17.66 6.37 11.59
N LEU A 128 18.01 6.35 12.87
CA LEU A 128 17.96 7.54 13.71
C LEU A 128 19.04 8.58 13.35
N THR A 129 20.16 8.16 12.74
CA THR A 129 21.21 9.08 12.29
C THR A 129 20.77 9.97 11.12
N ARG A 130 19.68 9.60 10.45
CA ARG A 130 19.15 10.25 9.25
C ARG A 130 17.92 11.12 9.53
N LEU A 131 17.51 11.23 10.79
CA LEU A 131 16.37 12.06 11.19
C LEU A 131 16.66 13.53 10.88
N ASP A 132 15.69 14.22 10.28
CA ASP A 132 15.75 15.67 10.09
C ASP A 132 15.23 16.40 11.33
N VAL A 133 15.95 16.25 12.44
CA VAL A 133 15.70 16.98 13.70
C VAL A 133 16.76 18.07 13.87
N SER A 134 16.49 19.03 14.76
CA SER A 134 17.44 20.12 15.00
C SER A 134 18.84 19.63 15.41
N GLU A 135 19.88 20.36 14.99
CA GLU A 135 21.29 20.02 15.28
C GLU A 135 21.54 19.82 16.78
N THR A 136 20.91 20.64 17.64
CA THR A 136 21.01 20.49 19.10
C THR A 136 20.41 19.18 19.61
N VAL A 137 19.33 18.69 18.99
CA VAL A 137 18.74 17.38 19.31
C VAL A 137 19.66 16.27 18.83
N MET A 138 20.18 16.33 17.60
CA MET A 138 21.11 15.32 17.10
C MET A 138 22.39 15.23 17.93
N ASP A 139 22.98 16.36 18.32
CA ASP A 139 24.14 16.41 19.21
C ASP A 139 23.84 15.74 20.55
N ALA A 140 22.66 16.00 21.13
CA ALA A 140 22.23 15.36 22.37
C ALA A 140 21.95 13.86 22.20
N MET A 141 21.52 13.42 21.02
CA MET A 141 21.27 12.00 20.71
C MET A 141 22.56 11.20 20.51
N SER A 142 23.70 11.82 20.18
CA SER A 142 24.93 11.11 19.81
C SER A 142 25.35 9.99 20.78
N LYS A 143 25.33 10.24 22.09
CA LYS A 143 25.66 9.22 23.10
C LYS A 143 24.61 8.12 23.21
N ALA A 144 23.34 8.46 22.99
CA ALA A 144 22.26 7.48 22.99
C ALA A 144 22.39 6.54 21.79
N LEU A 145 22.80 7.04 20.61
CA LEU A 145 23.01 6.21 19.41
C LEU A 145 24.11 5.16 19.63
N ASP A 146 25.20 5.52 20.31
CA ASP A 146 26.24 4.56 20.71
C ASP A 146 25.69 3.48 21.66
N ALA A 147 24.89 3.88 22.65
CA ALA A 147 24.26 2.95 23.58
C ALA A 147 23.23 2.02 22.88
N ILE A 148 22.46 2.53 21.92
CA ILE A 148 21.53 1.76 21.09
C ILE A 148 22.27 0.69 20.28
N ASN A 149 23.40 1.05 19.64
CA ASN A 149 24.22 0.07 18.91
C ASN A 149 24.79 -1.03 19.83
N GLY A 150 25.05 -0.69 21.10
CA GLY A 150 25.42 -1.66 22.13
C GLY A 150 24.24 -2.43 22.75
N GLN A 151 22.99 -2.13 22.34
CA GLN A 151 21.74 -2.61 22.95
C GLN A 151 21.67 -2.33 24.47
N GLU A 152 22.33 -1.26 24.93
CA GLU A 152 22.32 -0.80 26.32
C GLU A 152 21.06 0.06 26.59
N TRP A 153 19.86 -0.55 26.52
CA TRP A 153 18.58 0.18 26.47
C TRP A 153 18.33 1.14 27.64
N GLU A 154 18.70 0.76 28.87
CA GLU A 154 18.56 1.61 30.05
C GLU A 154 19.42 2.87 29.91
N ARG A 155 20.67 2.71 29.47
CA ARG A 155 21.59 3.82 29.23
C ARG A 155 21.12 4.69 28.06
N ALA A 156 20.65 4.08 26.98
CA ALA A 156 20.10 4.81 25.84
C ALA A 156 18.91 5.69 26.26
N ALA A 157 17.99 5.15 27.04
CA ALA A 157 16.83 5.88 27.57
C ALA A 157 17.22 7.04 28.50
N ASP A 158 18.30 6.88 29.26
CA ASP A 158 18.85 7.93 30.11
C ASP A 158 19.53 9.05 29.31
N GLU A 159 20.38 8.72 28.34
CA GLU A 159 21.06 9.70 27.49
C GLU A 159 20.05 10.49 26.62
N LEU A 160 18.93 9.87 26.21
CA LEU A 160 17.86 10.54 25.47
C LEU A 160 17.10 11.62 26.27
N LYS A 161 17.28 11.71 27.59
CA LYS A 161 16.68 12.80 28.40
C LYS A 161 17.16 14.18 27.95
N ASP A 162 18.43 14.27 27.57
CA ASP A 162 19.03 15.51 27.10
C ASP A 162 18.43 15.90 25.74
N ALA A 163 18.23 14.92 24.84
CA ALA A 163 17.58 15.14 23.54
C ALA A 163 16.12 15.61 23.68
N VAL A 164 15.35 15.00 24.59
CA VAL A 164 13.98 15.44 24.91
C VAL A 164 13.94 16.87 25.44
N SER A 165 14.96 17.27 26.23
CA SER A 165 15.08 18.62 26.79
C SER A 165 15.55 19.65 25.76
N ALA A 166 16.32 19.20 24.77
CA ALA A 166 16.84 20.02 23.68
C ALA A 166 15.82 20.28 22.56
N ALA A 167 14.76 19.48 22.46
CA ALA A 167 13.74 19.58 21.43
C ALA A 167 13.06 20.96 21.40
N GLN A 168 13.06 21.61 20.22
CA GLN A 168 12.53 22.96 20.04
C GLN A 168 11.25 23.01 19.22
N THR A 169 11.00 21.97 18.41
CA THR A 169 9.81 21.84 17.59
C THR A 169 8.87 20.77 18.16
N ILE A 170 7.60 20.78 17.72
CA ILE A 170 6.64 19.72 18.07
C ILE A 170 7.15 18.37 17.52
N SER A 171 7.64 18.36 16.27
CA SER A 171 8.19 17.15 15.64
C SER A 171 9.37 16.57 16.43
N ASP A 172 10.39 17.38 16.76
CA ASP A 172 11.53 16.98 17.58
C ASP A 172 11.06 16.39 18.92
N SER A 173 10.06 17.03 19.53
CA SER A 173 9.53 16.66 20.84
C SER A 173 8.80 15.32 20.82
N VAL A 174 8.06 15.04 19.74
CA VAL A 174 7.35 13.76 19.53
C VAL A 174 8.35 12.65 19.21
N ILE A 175 9.29 12.88 18.29
CA ILE A 175 10.30 11.91 17.86
C ILE A 175 11.17 11.47 19.05
N THR A 176 11.78 12.44 19.75
CA THR A 176 12.69 12.14 20.86
C THR A 176 11.99 11.40 22.01
N ARG A 177 10.74 11.76 22.32
CA ARG A 177 9.92 11.03 23.31
C ARG A 177 9.57 9.63 22.87
N THR A 178 9.21 9.44 21.60
CA THR A 178 8.87 8.13 21.04
C THR A 178 10.08 7.20 21.06
N VAL A 179 11.23 7.67 20.57
CA VAL A 179 12.50 6.91 20.57
C VAL A 179 12.92 6.55 22.00
N ARG A 180 12.78 7.50 22.93
CA ARG A 180 13.05 7.25 24.36
C ARG A 180 12.08 6.24 24.97
N ALA A 181 10.79 6.31 24.63
CA ALA A 181 9.78 5.38 25.10
C ALA A 181 10.06 3.94 24.62
N LEU A 182 10.47 3.77 23.36
CA LEU A 182 10.94 2.46 22.85
C LEU A 182 12.11 1.92 23.67
N CYS A 183 13.12 2.76 23.94
CA CYS A 183 14.27 2.36 24.77
C CYS A 183 13.85 2.02 26.21
N CYS A 184 12.93 2.79 26.82
CA CYS A 184 12.37 2.49 28.13
C CYS A 184 11.65 1.13 28.14
N HIS A 185 10.82 0.85 27.13
CA HIS A 185 10.12 -0.43 27.01
C HIS A 185 11.10 -1.61 26.93
N TRP A 186 12.12 -1.52 26.05
CA TRP A 186 13.13 -2.57 25.92
C TRP A 186 14.02 -2.72 27.16
N ALA A 187 14.18 -1.67 27.96
CA ALA A 187 14.82 -1.71 29.27
C ALA A 187 13.93 -2.28 30.39
N GLY A 188 12.65 -2.59 30.12
CA GLY A 188 11.68 -3.05 31.13
C GLY A 188 11.05 -1.95 31.97
N ALA A 189 11.21 -0.68 31.59
CA ALA A 189 10.65 0.49 32.26
C ALA A 189 9.30 0.91 31.63
N ASP A 190 8.36 -0.04 31.53
CA ASP A 190 7.09 0.13 30.77
C ASP A 190 6.26 1.35 31.22
N GLN A 191 6.14 1.61 32.54
CA GLN A 191 5.42 2.80 33.01
C GLN A 191 6.04 4.11 32.52
N GLN A 192 7.38 4.20 32.47
CA GLN A 192 8.04 5.40 31.94
C GLN A 192 7.82 5.54 30.43
N ALA A 193 7.77 4.43 29.71
CA ALA A 193 7.43 4.44 28.29
C ALA A 193 5.99 4.96 28.09
N ILE A 194 5.02 4.47 28.87
CA ILE A 194 3.61 4.92 28.82
C ILE A 194 3.49 6.42 29.13
N ASP A 195 4.19 6.92 30.15
CA ASP A 195 4.17 8.35 30.50
C ASP A 195 4.70 9.20 29.34
N LEU A 196 5.79 8.78 28.69
CA LEU A 196 6.37 9.47 27.52
C LEU A 196 5.46 9.42 26.29
N VAL A 197 4.75 8.32 26.09
CA VAL A 197 3.73 8.20 25.03
C VAL A 197 2.60 9.18 25.28
N GLY A 198 2.09 9.28 26.51
CA GLY A 198 1.07 10.26 26.89
C GLY A 198 1.52 11.70 26.63
N GLU A 199 2.78 12.03 26.97
CA GLU A 199 3.36 13.33 26.64
C GLU A 199 3.41 13.58 25.13
N ALA A 200 3.92 12.62 24.33
CA ALA A 200 4.05 12.78 22.89
C ALA A 200 2.68 12.94 22.19
N VAL A 201 1.68 12.12 22.56
CA VAL A 201 0.31 12.23 22.03
C VAL A 201 -0.34 13.56 22.41
N SER A 202 -0.03 14.12 23.58
CA SER A 202 -0.54 15.43 23.98
C SER A 202 0.03 16.60 23.16
N LEU A 203 1.20 16.40 22.54
CA LEU A 203 1.85 17.39 21.69
C LEU A 203 1.33 17.32 20.25
N ASP A 204 1.13 16.12 19.72
CA ASP A 204 0.52 15.87 18.43
C ASP A 204 -0.31 14.58 18.46
N SER A 205 -1.63 14.75 18.51
CA SER A 205 -2.58 13.64 18.52
C SER A 205 -2.82 12.99 17.16
N ASN A 206 -2.31 13.59 16.07
CA ASN A 206 -2.50 13.06 14.73
C ASN A 206 -1.39 12.10 14.32
N THR A 207 -0.23 12.14 14.99
CA THR A 207 0.86 11.20 14.72
C THR A 207 0.57 9.83 15.31
N TRP A 208 0.97 8.79 14.58
CA TRP A 208 0.83 7.41 15.04
C TRP A 208 2.08 6.87 15.75
N LEU A 209 3.21 7.58 15.66
CA LEU A 209 4.50 7.09 16.17
C LEU A 209 4.52 6.74 17.66
N PRO A 210 3.95 7.54 18.58
CA PRO A 210 3.97 7.23 20.00
C PRO A 210 3.26 5.90 20.33
N TRP A 211 2.36 5.45 19.46
CA TRP A 211 1.65 4.20 19.68
C TRP A 211 2.52 2.96 19.45
N LEU A 212 3.65 3.07 18.73
CA LEU A 212 4.62 1.98 18.58
C LEU A 212 5.10 1.45 19.95
N PRO A 213 5.69 2.29 20.84
CA PRO A 213 5.98 1.88 22.21
C PRO A 213 4.73 1.78 23.09
N GLY A 214 3.66 2.53 22.79
CA GLY A 214 2.44 2.51 23.60
C GLY A 214 1.79 1.13 23.68
N TYR A 215 1.56 0.49 22.53
CA TYR A 215 0.92 -0.82 22.47
C TYR A 215 1.82 -1.97 22.96
N SER A 216 3.14 -1.80 22.90
CA SER A 216 4.08 -2.80 23.42
C SER A 216 4.32 -2.66 24.92
N ALA A 217 4.27 -1.44 25.47
CA ALA A 217 4.45 -1.16 26.90
C ALA A 217 3.15 -1.31 27.73
N ASP A 218 1.99 -1.02 27.15
CA ASP A 218 0.65 -1.21 27.75
C ASP A 218 -0.11 -2.36 27.07
N ALA A 219 0.62 -3.45 26.77
CA ALA A 219 0.09 -4.58 26.02
C ALA A 219 -1.11 -5.23 26.73
N ASP A 220 -2.25 -5.33 26.03
CA ASP A 220 -3.40 -6.10 26.51
C ASP A 220 -3.07 -7.60 26.46
N PRO A 221 -3.09 -8.31 27.61
CA PRO A 221 -2.81 -9.76 27.67
C PRO A 221 -3.74 -10.63 26.83
N ALA A 222 -4.87 -10.09 26.34
CA ALA A 222 -5.71 -10.77 25.37
C ALA A 222 -5.02 -10.98 24.01
N TYR A 223 -4.08 -10.11 23.63
CA TYR A 223 -3.38 -10.16 22.35
C TYR A 223 -1.89 -10.54 22.51
N ALA A 224 -1.19 -9.94 23.47
CA ALA A 224 0.24 -10.15 23.71
C ALA A 224 0.65 -9.65 25.10
N THR A 225 1.76 -10.17 25.64
CA THR A 225 2.39 -9.63 26.86
C THR A 225 3.59 -8.74 26.53
N THR A 226 3.94 -7.81 27.43
CA THR A 226 5.09 -6.92 27.26
C THR A 226 6.43 -7.68 27.12
N ASP A 227 6.55 -8.83 27.79
CA ASP A 227 7.72 -9.71 27.68
C ASP A 227 7.82 -10.38 26.30
N GLU A 228 6.69 -10.71 25.67
CA GLU A 228 6.68 -11.30 24.32
C GLU A 228 7.05 -10.27 23.25
N PHE A 229 6.71 -8.99 23.42
CA PHE A 229 7.23 -7.90 22.58
C PHE A 229 8.74 -7.73 22.73
N ARG A 230 9.24 -7.69 23.98
CA ARG A 230 10.68 -7.61 24.23
C ARG A 230 11.46 -8.77 23.61
N ALA A 231 10.88 -9.98 23.65
CA ALA A 231 11.44 -11.21 23.08
C ALA A 231 11.27 -11.35 21.56
N ASP A 232 10.76 -10.34 20.86
CA ASP A 232 10.54 -10.32 19.40
C ASP A 232 9.54 -11.37 18.87
N LYS A 233 8.70 -11.94 19.75
CA LYS A 233 7.61 -12.83 19.33
C LYS A 233 6.50 -12.03 18.64
N TYR A 234 6.15 -10.89 19.23
CA TYR A 234 5.20 -9.93 18.66
C TYR A 234 5.88 -8.60 18.36
N SER A 235 5.37 -7.90 17.36
CA SER A 235 5.76 -6.51 17.09
C SER A 235 4.56 -5.66 16.75
N VAL A 236 4.65 -4.36 17.02
CA VAL A 236 3.75 -3.36 16.44
C VAL A 236 4.33 -3.02 15.06
N ALA A 237 3.79 -3.67 14.03
CA ALA A 237 4.33 -3.61 12.68
C ALA A 237 3.29 -3.10 11.68
N ALA A 238 3.76 -2.37 10.68
CA ALA A 238 3.01 -2.17 9.45
C ALA A 238 2.89 -3.52 8.74
N PHE A 239 1.73 -3.81 8.16
CA PHE A 239 1.49 -5.03 7.42
C PHE A 239 0.59 -4.76 6.22
N LEU A 240 0.85 -5.45 5.12
CA LEU A 240 -0.06 -5.46 3.97
C LEU A 240 -1.09 -6.59 4.15
N ARG A 241 -2.36 -6.27 3.90
CA ARG A 241 -3.45 -7.24 3.79
C ARG A 241 -4.20 -7.07 2.47
N LEU A 242 -4.48 -8.20 1.83
CA LEU A 242 -5.16 -8.29 0.55
C LEU A 242 -6.52 -8.98 0.68
N ILE A 243 -7.53 -8.45 0.01
CA ILE A 243 -8.85 -9.08 -0.18
C ILE A 243 -9.06 -9.26 -1.68
N ALA A 244 -8.92 -10.49 -2.15
CA ALA A 244 -9.14 -10.85 -3.54
C ALA A 244 -9.72 -12.26 -3.68
N LYS A 245 -10.42 -12.49 -4.79
CA LYS A 245 -10.82 -13.83 -5.23
C LYS A 245 -10.02 -14.17 -6.49
N VAL A 246 -9.13 -15.16 -6.37
CA VAL A 246 -8.21 -15.56 -7.44
C VAL A 246 -8.65 -16.94 -7.97
N PRO A 247 -9.06 -17.04 -9.25
CA PRO A 247 -9.29 -18.32 -9.92
C PRO A 247 -8.03 -19.19 -10.01
N GLU A 248 -8.17 -20.50 -10.25
CA GLU A 248 -7.02 -21.43 -10.29
C GLU A 248 -6.05 -21.11 -11.43
N GLU A 249 -6.55 -20.55 -12.54
CA GLU A 249 -5.80 -20.19 -13.74
C GLU A 249 -5.16 -18.80 -13.67
N ALA A 250 -5.31 -18.10 -12.55
CA ALA A 250 -4.91 -16.72 -12.39
C ALA A 250 -4.01 -16.52 -11.17
N THR A 251 -3.31 -15.38 -11.13
CA THR A 251 -2.36 -15.06 -10.06
C THR A 251 -2.47 -13.60 -9.62
N ILE A 252 -2.16 -13.35 -8.36
CA ILE A 252 -1.88 -12.01 -7.85
C ILE A 252 -0.53 -12.09 -7.14
N THR A 253 0.42 -11.27 -7.58
CA THR A 253 1.77 -11.21 -7.03
C THR A 253 1.95 -9.85 -6.34
N PRO A 254 1.75 -9.77 -5.02
CA PRO A 254 2.07 -8.57 -4.26
C PRO A 254 3.59 -8.39 -4.14
N ALA A 255 4.05 -7.14 -4.15
CA ALA A 255 5.42 -6.77 -3.87
C ALA A 255 5.46 -5.44 -3.11
N ILE A 256 6.45 -5.28 -2.24
CA ILE A 256 6.71 -4.03 -1.53
C ILE A 256 8.03 -3.46 -2.06
N GLY A 257 7.99 -2.20 -2.48
CA GLY A 257 9.10 -1.47 -3.04
C GLY A 257 9.63 -0.43 -2.06
N TYR A 258 10.95 -0.30 -1.98
CA TYR A 258 11.60 0.76 -1.21
C TYR A 258 12.49 1.58 -2.13
N SER A 259 12.20 2.86 -2.30
CA SER A 259 13.14 3.76 -3.00
C SER A 259 14.37 4.01 -2.14
N MET A 260 15.54 3.71 -2.70
CA MET A 260 16.84 4.11 -2.18
C MET A 260 17.62 4.78 -3.31
N ASP A 261 17.93 6.07 -3.15
CA ASP A 261 18.70 6.86 -4.11
C ASP A 261 18.13 6.90 -5.55
N GLY A 262 16.80 6.75 -5.69
CA GLY A 262 16.08 6.83 -6.96
C GLY A 262 15.83 5.48 -7.65
N ASP A 263 16.43 4.39 -7.16
CA ASP A 263 16.11 3.03 -7.58
C ASP A 263 15.15 2.38 -6.57
N ILE A 264 14.14 1.65 -7.06
CA ILE A 264 13.18 0.93 -6.22
C ILE A 264 13.61 -0.53 -6.08
N GLU A 265 13.95 -0.92 -4.86
CA GLU A 265 14.18 -2.32 -4.51
C GLU A 265 12.85 -3.00 -4.21
N TRP A 266 12.46 -3.98 -5.04
CA TRP A 266 11.22 -4.72 -4.89
C TRP A 266 11.43 -6.04 -4.15
N THR A 267 10.65 -6.28 -3.11
CA THR A 267 10.53 -7.56 -2.43
C THR A 267 9.18 -8.19 -2.76
N THR A 268 9.19 -9.32 -3.47
CA THR A 268 7.97 -10.10 -3.71
C THR A 268 7.50 -10.75 -2.42
N VAL A 269 6.19 -10.82 -2.27
CA VAL A 269 5.50 -11.30 -1.09
C VAL A 269 4.72 -12.58 -1.45
N ASP A 270 4.69 -13.56 -0.55
CA ASP A 270 4.02 -14.85 -0.80
C ASP A 270 2.49 -14.67 -0.75
N PRO A 271 1.75 -14.75 -1.86
CA PRO A 271 0.31 -14.46 -1.86
C PRO A 271 -0.54 -15.44 -1.03
N SER A 272 0.04 -16.54 -0.54
CA SER A 272 -0.66 -17.49 0.33
C SER A 272 -0.78 -17.05 1.79
N GLU A 273 0.02 -16.07 2.24
CA GLU A 273 -0.12 -15.56 3.60
C GLU A 273 -1.22 -14.49 3.69
N THR A 274 -1.89 -14.41 4.84
CA THR A 274 -2.97 -13.45 5.06
C THR A 274 -2.50 -12.09 5.58
N CYS A 275 -1.20 -11.97 5.87
CA CYS A 275 -0.57 -10.79 6.45
C CYS A 275 0.91 -10.77 6.08
N PHE A 276 1.39 -9.61 5.66
CA PHE A 276 2.76 -9.41 5.25
C PHE A 276 3.42 -8.32 6.07
N PRO A 277 4.17 -8.67 7.13
CA PRO A 277 4.84 -7.68 7.97
C PRO A 277 5.86 -6.89 7.14
N ILE A 278 5.70 -5.58 7.09
CA ILE A 278 6.58 -4.65 6.40
C ILE A 278 7.71 -4.29 7.36
N ARG A 279 8.88 -4.94 7.22
CA ARG A 279 9.98 -4.82 8.21
C ARG A 279 10.66 -3.45 8.23
N ARG A 280 10.49 -2.67 7.16
CA ARG A 280 11.10 -1.36 6.99
C ARG A 280 10.13 -0.45 6.27
N LEU A 281 10.12 0.83 6.61
CA LEU A 281 9.43 1.86 5.82
C LEU A 281 10.45 2.89 5.36
N THR A 282 10.15 3.51 4.23
CA THR A 282 10.77 4.75 3.75
C THR A 282 9.67 5.77 3.44
N SER A 283 10.02 7.05 3.30
CA SER A 283 9.08 8.08 2.81
C SER A 283 8.55 7.81 1.40
N GLU A 284 9.22 6.91 0.68
CA GLU A 284 8.88 6.45 -0.67
C GLU A 284 8.77 4.91 -0.65
N THR A 285 7.86 4.42 0.18
CA THR A 285 7.46 3.01 0.17
C THR A 285 6.39 2.84 -0.90
N PHE A 286 6.48 1.76 -1.67
CA PHE A 286 5.53 1.42 -2.72
C PHE A 286 4.93 0.05 -2.47
N ILE A 287 3.69 -0.14 -2.91
CA ILE A 287 3.10 -1.47 -3.07
C ILE A 287 2.83 -1.66 -4.54
N ARG A 288 3.11 -2.86 -5.04
CA ARG A 288 2.71 -3.31 -6.36
C ARG A 288 1.89 -4.58 -6.26
N PHE A 289 0.83 -4.67 -7.05
CA PHE A 289 0.15 -5.91 -7.36
C PHE A 289 0.26 -6.16 -8.85
N GLN A 290 0.90 -7.26 -9.22
CA GLN A 290 0.80 -7.79 -10.58
C GLN A 290 -0.31 -8.83 -10.59
N ILE A 291 -1.42 -8.52 -11.27
CA ILE A 291 -2.63 -9.32 -11.34
C ILE A 291 -2.69 -9.90 -12.75
N GLU A 292 -2.63 -11.22 -12.88
CA GLU A 292 -2.57 -11.90 -14.16
C GLU A 292 -3.65 -12.98 -14.25
N GLY A 293 -4.31 -13.10 -15.39
CA GLY A 293 -5.20 -14.22 -15.65
C GLY A 293 -5.87 -14.16 -17.02
N PRO A 294 -6.53 -15.25 -17.43
CA PRO A 294 -7.35 -15.27 -18.64
C PRO A 294 -8.45 -14.21 -18.57
N VAL A 295 -8.84 -13.65 -19.72
CA VAL A 295 -9.90 -12.62 -19.80
C VAL A 295 -11.23 -13.09 -19.20
N ASP A 296 -11.55 -14.38 -19.25
CA ASP A 296 -12.78 -15.00 -18.72
C ASP A 296 -12.63 -15.64 -17.32
N ALA A 297 -11.42 -15.59 -16.75
CA ALA A 297 -11.10 -16.07 -15.41
C ALA A 297 -10.19 -15.07 -14.66
N PHE A 298 -10.39 -13.77 -14.90
CA PHE A 298 -9.55 -12.73 -14.32
C PHE A 298 -9.83 -12.56 -12.81
N PRO A 299 -8.81 -12.34 -11.95
CA PRO A 299 -9.01 -12.18 -10.51
C PRO A 299 -9.93 -11.02 -10.15
N ALA A 300 -10.77 -11.21 -9.14
CA ALA A 300 -11.54 -10.12 -8.52
C ALA A 300 -10.72 -9.50 -7.38
N PHE A 301 -9.93 -8.48 -7.70
CA PHE A 301 -9.19 -7.68 -6.73
C PHE A 301 -10.13 -6.63 -6.11
N GLN A 302 -10.49 -6.81 -4.83
CA GLN A 302 -11.55 -6.00 -4.20
C GLN A 302 -10.97 -4.83 -3.40
N ALA A 303 -9.98 -5.12 -2.56
CA ALA A 303 -9.36 -4.13 -1.70
C ALA A 303 -8.02 -4.65 -1.18
N TYR A 304 -7.17 -3.71 -0.78
CA TYR A 304 -6.04 -3.98 0.09
C TYR A 304 -5.87 -2.81 1.05
N TYR A 305 -5.16 -3.04 2.14
CA TYR A 305 -4.76 -1.97 3.03
C TYR A 305 -3.41 -2.27 3.68
N ILE A 306 -2.70 -1.21 4.04
CA ILE A 306 -1.57 -1.26 4.96
C ILE A 306 -2.07 -0.85 6.33
N GLY A 307 -2.09 -1.81 7.24
CA GLY A 307 -2.41 -1.54 8.63
C GLY A 307 -1.15 -1.38 9.46
N LEU A 308 -1.24 -0.63 10.55
CA LEU A 308 -0.34 -0.75 11.70
C LEU A 308 -1.05 -1.62 12.74
N GLY A 309 -0.40 -2.68 13.22
CA GLY A 309 -1.06 -3.64 14.11
C GLY A 309 -0.09 -4.45 14.95
N ILE A 310 -0.65 -5.23 15.88
CA ILE A 310 0.09 -6.25 16.62
C ILE A 310 0.19 -7.48 15.72
N VAL A 311 1.42 -7.87 15.37
CA VAL A 311 1.68 -8.97 14.46
C VAL A 311 2.53 -10.04 15.13
N ASP A 312 2.09 -11.28 15.00
CA ASP A 312 2.88 -12.47 15.31
C ASP A 312 3.88 -12.71 14.19
N LEU A 313 5.15 -12.44 14.47
CA LEU A 313 6.20 -12.46 13.47
C LEU A 313 6.69 -13.88 13.14
N GLU A 314 6.34 -14.88 13.95
CA GLU A 314 6.73 -16.28 13.71
C GLU A 314 5.79 -16.96 12.73
N VAL A 315 4.49 -16.61 12.76
CA VAL A 315 3.45 -17.22 11.93
C VAL A 315 2.77 -16.24 10.95
N ASN A 316 3.24 -14.99 10.87
CA ASN A 316 2.71 -13.94 10.02
C ASN A 316 1.19 -13.75 10.21
N GLU A 317 0.75 -13.59 11.47
CA GLU A 317 -0.67 -13.44 11.83
C GLU A 317 -0.94 -12.08 12.50
N ILE A 318 -2.00 -11.40 12.09
CA ILE A 318 -2.47 -10.15 12.70
C ILE A 318 -3.27 -10.49 13.96
N ARG A 319 -2.82 -10.04 15.11
CA ARG A 319 -3.54 -10.16 16.39
C ARG A 319 -4.54 -9.02 16.58
N ASP A 320 -4.16 -7.82 16.17
CA ASP A 320 -5.02 -6.64 16.24
C ASP A 320 -4.64 -5.60 15.18
N VAL A 321 -5.61 -4.79 14.75
CA VAL A 321 -5.43 -3.69 13.79
C VAL A 321 -5.66 -2.38 14.53
N LEU A 322 -4.61 -1.56 14.58
CA LEU A 322 -4.58 -0.35 15.41
C LEU A 322 -4.85 0.90 14.59
N ASN A 323 -4.28 0.96 13.38
CA ASN A 323 -4.48 2.06 12.45
C ASN A 323 -4.41 1.57 11.00
N VAL A 324 -5.01 2.31 10.07
CA VAL A 324 -4.86 2.12 8.63
C VAL A 324 -4.01 3.26 8.10
N LEU A 325 -2.85 2.92 7.54
CA LEU A 325 -1.90 3.90 6.99
C LEU A 325 -2.25 4.26 5.55
N GLU A 326 -2.74 3.28 4.78
CA GLU A 326 -3.13 3.42 3.37
C GLU A 326 -4.14 2.34 3.02
N ASP A 327 -5.11 2.64 2.17
CA ASP A 327 -6.05 1.69 1.59
C ASP A 327 -6.19 1.91 0.07
N GLY A 328 -6.57 0.85 -0.65
CA GLY A 328 -6.76 0.89 -2.10
C GLY A 328 -7.92 0.00 -2.55
N PRO A 329 -8.25 -0.04 -3.85
CA PRO A 329 -7.34 0.24 -4.99
C PRO A 329 -7.45 1.65 -5.58
N THR A 330 -8.17 2.57 -4.95
CA THR A 330 -8.31 3.94 -5.47
C THR A 330 -7.53 4.92 -4.61
N GLY A 331 -6.79 5.84 -5.22
CA GLY A 331 -6.03 6.86 -4.49
C GLY A 331 -5.36 7.86 -5.44
N GLU A 332 -4.93 9.00 -4.90
CA GLU A 332 -4.27 10.07 -5.69
C GLU A 332 -2.91 9.66 -6.23
N ARG A 333 -2.27 8.64 -5.65
CA ARG A 333 -0.92 8.16 -5.98
C ARG A 333 -0.91 6.75 -6.56
N VAL A 334 -2.05 6.33 -7.08
CA VAL A 334 -2.20 5.05 -7.76
C VAL A 334 -1.83 5.19 -9.23
N THR A 335 -0.97 4.31 -9.72
CA THR A 335 -0.71 4.10 -11.14
C THR A 335 -1.14 2.70 -11.52
N GLU A 336 -1.79 2.58 -12.69
CA GLU A 336 -2.22 1.30 -13.23
C GLU A 336 -1.81 1.20 -14.68
N THR A 337 -1.20 0.07 -15.03
CA THR A 337 -0.91 -0.27 -16.43
C THR A 337 -1.52 -1.64 -16.74
N VAL A 338 -1.99 -1.78 -17.97
CA VAL A 338 -2.73 -2.95 -18.45
C VAL A 338 -2.08 -3.47 -19.70
N GLN A 339 -1.84 -4.77 -19.74
CA GLN A 339 -1.31 -5.47 -20.88
C GLN A 339 -2.26 -6.61 -21.28
N PHE A 340 -2.47 -6.78 -22.58
CA PHE A 340 -3.18 -7.92 -23.14
C PHE A 340 -2.17 -8.82 -23.87
N VAL A 341 -2.11 -10.09 -23.48
CA VAL A 341 -1.11 -11.04 -24.00
C VAL A 341 -1.84 -12.24 -24.60
N GLN A 342 -1.60 -12.52 -25.88
CA GLN A 342 -2.12 -13.71 -26.54
C GLN A 342 -1.21 -14.90 -26.24
N SER A 343 -1.75 -15.97 -25.66
CA SER A 343 -0.99 -17.20 -25.39
C SER A 343 -0.65 -17.90 -26.72
N GLY A 344 0.64 -18.01 -27.06
CA GLY A 344 1.12 -18.89 -28.13
C GLY A 344 1.57 -18.25 -29.47
N LYS A 345 2.09 -17.01 -29.46
CA LYS A 345 2.92 -16.49 -30.57
C LYS A 345 4.33 -16.16 -30.14
#